data_AF-A0A285JLA5-F1
#
_entry.id   AF-A0A285JLA5-F1
#
_cell.length_a   1.000
_cell.length_b   1.000
_cell.length_c   1.000
_cell.angle_alpha   90.00
_cell.angle_beta   90.00
_cell.angle_gamma   90.00
#
_symmetry.space_group_name_H-M   'P 1'
#
loop_
_entity.id
_entity.type
_entity.pdbx_description
1 polymer ?
#
loop_
_entity_poly.entity_id
_entity_poly.type
_entity_poly.pdbx_seq_one_letter_code
_entity_poly.pdbx_strand_id
1 'polypeptide(L)'
;MENRAPFLDIAERIRWHRATTGMNQTDYAKRAGIKRSQLSNWETGHQRISIDGARALRKTYGLSLDFIYEGIADTLPMTLRNAWLDKPSVS
;
A
#
# COMPACT_ATOMS: atom_id res chain seq x y z
N MET A 1 16.95 -2.84 22.84
CA MET A 1 16.28 -3.21 21.58
C MET A 1 15.62 -1.95 21.06
N GLU A 2 15.94 -1.53 19.84
CA GLU A 2 15.35 -0.31 19.27
C GLU A 2 13.84 -0.54 19.08
N ASN A 3 13.02 0.22 19.79
CA ASN A 3 11.56 0.12 19.74
C ASN A 3 11.06 0.70 18.40
N ARG A 4 11.13 -0.09 17.33
CA ARG A 4 10.64 0.29 16.00
C ARG A 4 9.13 0.12 15.94
N ALA A 5 8.45 1.07 15.33
CA ALA A 5 7.01 1.02 15.16
C ALA A 5 6.60 -0.28 14.40
N PRO A 6 5.50 -0.96 14.76
CA PRO A 6 5.20 -2.31 14.25
C PRO A 6 5.01 -2.41 12.73
N PHE A 7 4.68 -1.32 12.06
CA PHE A 7 4.42 -1.25 10.62
C PHE A 7 5.36 -0.25 9.92
N LEU A 8 6.56 -0.08 10.46
CA LEU A 8 7.52 0.90 9.96
C LEU A 8 7.90 0.65 8.50
N ASP A 9 7.99 -0.61 8.08
CA ASP A 9 8.30 -1.02 6.71
C ASP A 9 7.21 -0.57 5.71
N ILE A 10 5.93 -0.76 6.06
CA ILE A 10 4.79 -0.25 5.28
C ILE A 10 4.83 1.28 5.21
N ALA A 11 5.09 1.92 6.35
CA ALA A 11 5.18 3.37 6.46
C ALA A 11 6.30 3.94 5.57
N GLU A 12 7.45 3.28 5.52
CA GLU A 12 8.58 3.64 4.68
C GLU A 12 8.25 3.54 3.20
N ARG A 13 7.56 2.48 2.76
CA ARG A 13 7.12 2.34 1.36
C ARG A 13 6.16 3.44 0.93
N ILE A 14 5.21 3.82 1.81
CA ILE A 14 4.28 4.93 1.55
C ILE A 14 5.04 6.26 1.49
N ARG A 15 5.92 6.53 2.47
CA ARG A 15 6.75 7.76 2.52
C ARG A 15 7.66 7.87 1.31
N TRP A 16 8.31 6.78 0.91
CA TRP A 16 9.16 6.70 -0.27
C TRP A 16 8.39 7.11 -1.52
N HIS A 17 7.25 6.46 -1.80
CA HIS A 17 6.47 6.81 -2.99
C HIS A 17 5.93 8.24 -2.92
N ARG A 18 5.47 8.72 -1.76
CA ARG A 18 5.06 10.13 -1.64
C ARG A 18 6.22 11.07 -1.97
N ALA A 19 7.42 10.79 -1.49
CA ALA A 19 8.59 11.61 -1.76
C ALA A 19 8.93 11.65 -3.27
N THR A 20 8.78 10.55 -4.01
CA THR A 20 9.03 10.55 -5.47
C THR A 20 8.05 11.42 -6.27
N THR A 21 6.88 11.72 -5.71
CA THR A 21 5.89 12.64 -6.34
C THR A 21 6.14 14.12 -6.03
N GLY A 22 7.03 14.44 -5.09
CA GLY A 22 7.24 15.81 -4.60
C GLY A 22 6.08 16.39 -3.79
N MET A 23 5.04 15.60 -3.48
CA MET A 23 3.85 16.06 -2.77
C MET A 23 4.05 16.06 -1.25
N ASN A 24 3.48 17.07 -0.59
CA ASN A 24 3.27 17.01 0.85
C ASN A 24 2.15 16.00 1.18
N GLN A 25 2.00 15.67 2.47
CA GLN A 25 0.97 14.72 2.92
C GLN A 25 -0.46 15.14 2.56
N THR A 26 -0.76 16.44 2.59
CA THR A 26 -2.10 16.96 2.29
C THR A 26 -2.47 16.71 0.84
N ASP A 27 -1.58 17.07 -0.09
CA ASP A 27 -1.84 16.94 -1.53
C ASP A 27 -1.88 15.47 -1.96
N TYR A 28 -0.96 14.66 -1.43
CA TYR A 28 -0.93 13.22 -1.69
C TYR A 28 -2.20 12.52 -1.19
N ALA A 29 -2.64 12.85 0.04
CA ALA A 29 -3.88 12.31 0.61
C ALA A 29 -5.12 12.75 -0.18
N LYS A 30 -5.21 14.05 -0.50
CA LYS A 30 -6.31 14.63 -1.26
C LYS A 30 -6.46 13.97 -2.63
N ARG A 31 -5.34 13.79 -3.35
CA ARG A 31 -5.35 13.15 -4.68
C ARG A 31 -5.79 11.68 -4.62
N ALA A 32 -5.46 10.98 -3.54
CA ALA A 32 -5.92 9.60 -3.31
C ALA A 32 -7.33 9.49 -2.68
N GLY A 33 -8.01 10.61 -2.42
CA GLY A 33 -9.34 10.60 -1.79
C GLY A 33 -9.34 10.11 -0.34
N ILE A 34 -8.23 10.24 0.38
CA ILE A 34 -8.09 9.86 1.79
C ILE A 34 -7.87 11.09 2.69
N LYS A 35 -8.12 10.96 3.99
CA LYS A 35 -7.84 12.06 4.93
C LYS A 35 -6.34 12.18 5.17
N ARG A 36 -5.83 13.41 5.22
CA ARG A 36 -4.43 13.72 5.58
C ARG A 36 -4.02 13.11 6.92
N SER A 37 -4.91 13.09 7.91
CA SER A 37 -4.67 12.48 9.22
C SER A 37 -4.48 10.96 9.14
N GLN A 38 -5.24 10.27 8.28
CA GLN A 38 -5.06 8.83 8.06
C GLN A 38 -3.69 8.54 7.47
N LEU A 39 -3.30 9.29 6.42
CA LEU A 39 -1.97 9.16 5.83
C LEU A 39 -0.87 9.42 6.86
N SER A 40 -0.99 10.50 7.65
CA SER A 40 -0.03 10.84 8.70
C SER A 40 0.15 9.69 9.69
N ASN A 41 -0.93 9.07 10.15
CA ASN A 41 -0.87 7.96 11.08
C ASN A 41 -0.17 6.74 10.47
N TRP A 42 -0.47 6.42 9.20
CA TRP A 42 0.17 5.31 8.50
C TRP A 42 1.67 5.56 8.30
N GLU A 43 2.07 6.78 7.94
CA GLU A 43 3.47 7.14 7.74
C GLU A 43 4.32 7.16 9.03
N THR A 44 3.68 7.11 10.22
CA THR A 44 4.40 6.91 11.49
C THR A 44 4.80 5.46 11.75
N GLY A 45 4.18 4.49 11.07
CA GLY A 45 4.37 3.06 11.32
C GLY A 45 3.68 2.52 12.59
N HIS A 46 3.01 3.35 13.39
CA HIS A 46 2.28 2.91 14.59
C HIS A 46 0.88 2.38 14.26
N GLN A 47 0.35 2.73 13.08
CA GLN A 47 -0.92 2.21 12.57
C GLN A 47 -0.73 1.63 11.18
N ARG A 48 -1.20 0.40 10.99
CA ARG A 48 -1.22 -0.23 9.68
C ARG A 48 -2.21 0.48 8.77
N ILE A 49 -1.86 0.63 7.49
CA ILE A 49 -2.78 1.10 6.47
C ILE A 49 -3.99 0.15 6.34
N SER A 50 -5.19 0.70 6.30
CA SER A 50 -6.40 -0.09 6.07
C SER A 50 -6.47 -0.60 4.64
N ILE A 51 -7.22 -1.68 4.42
CA ILE A 51 -7.40 -2.24 3.08
C ILE A 51 -8.01 -1.22 2.10
N ASP A 52 -8.94 -0.39 2.57
CA ASP A 52 -9.56 0.67 1.77
C ASP A 52 -8.55 1.77 1.43
N GLY A 53 -7.68 2.13 2.38
CA GLY A 53 -6.57 3.06 2.14
C GLY A 53 -5.60 2.53 1.09
N ALA A 54 -5.20 1.26 1.22
CA ALA A 54 -4.31 0.62 0.26
C ALA A 54 -4.95 0.52 -1.14
N ARG A 55 -6.25 0.22 -1.23
CA ARG A 55 -7.02 0.24 -2.49
C ARG A 55 -7.08 1.64 -3.11
N ALA A 56 -7.23 2.68 -2.28
CA ALA A 56 -7.23 4.06 -2.74
C ALA A 56 -5.87 4.47 -3.33
N LEU A 57 -4.76 4.11 -2.65
CA LEU A 57 -3.41 4.32 -3.16
C LEU A 57 -3.15 3.54 -4.45
N ARG A 58 -3.58 2.26 -4.52
CA ARG A 58 -3.50 1.45 -5.75
C ARG A 58 -4.23 2.11 -6.90
N LYS A 59 -5.48 2.52 -6.71
CA LYS A 59 -6.31 3.13 -7.75
C LYS A 59 -5.70 4.44 -8.26
N THR A 60 -5.09 5.22 -7.38
CA THR A 60 -4.59 6.57 -7.68
C THR A 60 -3.18 6.56 -8.26
N TYR A 61 -2.32 5.69 -7.75
CA TYR A 61 -0.87 5.71 -8.01
C TYR A 61 -0.33 4.41 -8.62
N GLY A 62 -1.14 3.37 -8.75
CA GLY A 62 -0.70 2.07 -9.27
C GLY A 62 0.08 1.21 -8.27
N LEU A 63 0.22 1.63 -7.01
CA LEU A 63 0.87 0.84 -5.95
C LEU A 63 0.11 -0.47 -5.72
N SER A 64 0.71 -1.62 -6.06
CA SER A 64 0.09 -2.92 -5.81
C SER A 64 -0.09 -3.14 -4.30
N LEU A 65 -1.09 -3.95 -3.93
CA LEU A 65 -1.29 -4.27 -2.51
C LEU A 65 -0.11 -5.08 -1.97
N ASP A 66 0.46 -5.98 -2.77
CA ASP A 66 1.64 -6.77 -2.43
C ASP A 66 2.86 -5.86 -2.18
N PHE A 67 3.04 -4.82 -2.99
CA PHE A 67 4.09 -3.84 -2.74
C PHE A 67 3.84 -3.07 -1.44
N ILE A 68 2.61 -2.59 -1.21
CA ILE A 68 2.27 -1.83 0.00
C ILE A 68 2.53 -2.68 1.26
N TYR A 69 2.02 -3.91 1.30
CA TYR A 69 2.06 -4.75 2.49
C TYR A 69 3.34 -5.56 2.65
N GLU A 70 3.90 -6.10 1.57
CA GLU A 70 5.01 -7.08 1.61
C GLU A 70 6.27 -6.56 0.91
N GLY A 71 6.22 -5.39 0.25
CA GLY A 71 7.35 -4.87 -0.53
C GLY A 71 7.66 -5.67 -1.80
N ILE A 72 6.77 -6.57 -2.21
CA ILE A 72 6.94 -7.40 -3.40
C ILE A 72 6.63 -6.57 -4.64
N ALA A 73 7.63 -6.40 -5.52
CA ALA A 73 7.48 -5.70 -6.79
C ALA A 73 6.91 -6.60 -7.90
N ASP A 74 7.07 -7.92 -7.76
CA ASP A 74 6.66 -8.91 -8.76
C ASP A 74 5.23 -9.40 -8.53
N THR A 75 4.49 -9.59 -9.63
CA THR A 75 3.09 -10.03 -9.58
C THR A 75 2.96 -11.55 -9.57
N LEU A 76 1.76 -12.02 -9.20
CA LEU A 76 1.34 -13.42 -9.05
C LEU A 76 2.01 -14.38 -10.06
N PRO A 77 2.65 -15.49 -9.62
CA PRO A 77 3.23 -16.50 -10.50
C PRO A 77 2.25 -16.95 -11.61
N MET A 78 2.76 -17.13 -12.82
CA MET A 78 1.93 -17.38 -14.01
C MET A 78 1.05 -18.64 -13.88
N THR A 79 1.51 -19.65 -13.15
CA THR A 79 0.73 -20.87 -12.84
C THR A 79 -0.52 -20.55 -12.00
N LEU A 80 -0.37 -19.75 -10.94
CA LEU A 80 -1.47 -19.30 -10.10
C LEU A 80 -2.40 -18.32 -10.83
N ARG A 81 -1.82 -17.46 -11.70
CA ARG A 81 -2.60 -16.55 -12.54
C ARG A 81 -3.52 -17.32 -13.49
N ASN A 82 -3.01 -18.35 -14.16
CA ASN A 82 -3.81 -19.16 -15.07
C ASN A 82 -4.90 -19.94 -14.31
N ALA A 83 -4.55 -20.58 -13.20
CA ALA A 83 -5.53 -21.25 -12.34
C ALA A 83 -6.65 -20.30 -11.84
N TRP A 84 -6.31 -19.05 -11.49
CA TRP A 84 -7.32 -18.04 -11.13
C TRP A 84 -8.20 -17.61 -12.31
N LEU A 85 -7.64 -17.44 -13.50
CA LEU A 85 -8.39 -17.07 -14.70
C LEU A 85 -9.34 -18.18 -15.15
N ASP A 86 -8.90 -19.43 -15.02
CA ASP A 86 -9.70 -20.60 -15.35
C ASP A 86 -10.88 -20.78 -14.37
N LYS A 87 -10.84 -20.11 -13.20
CA LYS A 87 -11.85 -20.14 -12.14
C LYS A 87 -12.51 -21.52 -11.97
N PRO A 88 -11.74 -22.62 -11.82
CA PRO A 88 -12.36 -23.90 -11.54
C PRO A 88 -13.13 -23.73 -10.23
N SER A 89 -14.45 -23.92 -10.29
CA SER A 89 -15.31 -23.87 -9.12
C SER A 89 -14.76 -24.86 -8.10
N VAL A 90 -14.24 -24.37 -6.97
CA VAL A 90 -13.97 -25.24 -5.82
C VAL A 90 -15.35 -25.66 -5.32
N SER A 91 -15.69 -26.94 -5.57
CA SER A 91 -16.95 -27.53 -5.11
C SER A 91 -16.95 -27.70 -3.59
#